data_AF-A0A659R2U4-F1
#
_entry.id   AF-A0A659R2U4-F1
#
_cell.length_a   1.000
_cell.length_b   1.000
_cell.length_c   1.000
_cell.angle_alpha   90.00
_cell.angle_beta   90.00
_cell.angle_gamma   90.00
#
_symmetry.space_group_name_H-M   'P 1'
#
loop_
_entity.id
_entity.type
_entity.pdbx_description
1 polymer ?
#
loop_
_entity_poly.entity_id
_entity_poly.type
_entity_poly.pdbx_seq_one_letter_code
_entity_poly.pdbx_strand_id
1 'polypeptide(L)'
;MLNSIKLGFIVLLTLFTSLNVQAAGGIALGATRVIYPSAAKQTSLAISNSDTQERYLVNSWIENSAGQKEKTFIVTPPLFVSEPKSENTLRIIYAGQPL
;
A
#
# COMPACT_ATOMS: atom_id res chain seq x y z
N MET A 1 22.97 20.90 44.87
CA MET A 1 23.10 19.49 44.42
C MET A 1 21.76 18.86 44.07
N LEU A 2 20.79 18.83 44.98
CA LEU A 2 19.48 18.19 44.75
C LEU A 2 18.64 18.86 43.63
N ASN A 3 18.63 20.18 43.53
CA ASN A 3 17.92 20.90 42.44
C ASN A 3 18.56 20.67 41.07
N SER A 4 19.88 20.51 41.00
CA SER A 4 20.63 20.25 39.77
C SER A 4 20.30 18.85 39.21
N ILE A 5 20.13 17.86 40.11
CA ILE A 5 19.71 16.50 39.75
C ILE A 5 18.24 16.48 39.28
N LYS A 6 17.34 17.20 39.97
CA LYS A 6 15.93 17.35 39.54
C LYS A 6 15.82 18.01 38.17
N LEU A 7 16.63 19.05 37.92
CA LEU A 7 16.66 19.74 36.64
C LEU A 7 17.17 18.82 35.51
N GLY A 8 18.23 18.05 35.77
CA GLY A 8 18.73 17.04 34.83
C GLY A 8 17.70 15.96 34.51
N PHE A 9 16.91 15.53 35.50
CA PHE A 9 15.83 14.56 35.30
C PHE A 9 14.68 15.11 34.45
N ILE A 10 14.30 16.38 34.64
CA ILE A 10 13.28 17.05 33.83
C ILE A 10 13.74 17.17 32.38
N VAL A 11 15.00 17.58 32.16
CA VAL A 11 15.58 17.69 30.81
C VAL A 11 15.62 16.34 30.11
N LEU A 12 16.02 15.28 30.83
CA LEU A 12 16.04 13.92 30.29
C LEU A 12 14.63 13.44 29.92
N LEU A 13 13.63 13.70 30.76
CA LEU A 13 12.23 13.33 30.51
C LEU A 13 11.67 14.04 29.26
N THR A 14 11.97 15.33 29.07
CA THR A 14 11.55 16.06 27.87
C THR A 14 12.25 15.59 26.59
N LEU A 15 13.48 15.07 26.70
CA LEU A 15 14.22 14.52 25.55
C LEU A 15 13.61 13.21 25.04
N PHE A 16 12.99 12.41 25.90
CA PHE A 16 12.33 11.16 25.50
C PHE A 16 10.98 11.38 24.80
N THR A 17 10.32 12.53 25.01
CA THR A 17 9.02 12.83 24.38
C THR A 17 9.10 13.37 22.95
N SER A 18 10.28 13.67 22.42
CA SER A 18 10.44 14.27 21.09
C SER A 18 10.59 13.26 19.94
N LEU A 19 10.61 11.96 20.22
CA LEU A 19 10.68 10.91 19.20
C LEU A 19 9.32 10.69 18.55
N ASN A 20 8.92 11.60 17.65
CA ASN A 20 7.80 11.38 16.76
C ASN A 20 8.22 10.37 15.69
N VAL A 21 7.69 9.15 15.75
CA VAL A 21 7.76 8.20 14.63
C VAL A 21 6.82 8.72 13.55
N GLN A 22 7.40 9.43 12.57
CA GLN A 22 6.66 9.86 11.38
C GLN A 22 6.57 8.65 10.43
N ALA A 23 5.44 7.93 10.49
CA ALA A 23 5.08 7.00 9.44
C ALA A 23 4.51 7.82 8.27
N ALA A 24 5.21 7.85 7.14
CA ALA A 24 4.81 8.64 5.97
C ALA A 24 3.54 8.11 5.26
N GLY A 25 2.93 7.00 5.72
CA GLY A 25 1.80 6.39 5.03
C GLY A 25 2.17 5.91 3.62
N GLY A 26 1.18 5.82 2.75
CA GLY A 26 1.35 5.47 1.33
C GLY A 26 0.46 4.31 0.88
N ILE A 27 0.83 3.69 -0.25
CA ILE A 27 0.08 2.61 -0.89
C ILE A 27 0.29 1.27 -0.19
N ALA A 28 -0.81 0.63 0.19
CA ALA A 28 -0.83 -0.74 0.70
C ALA A 28 -1.80 -1.60 -0.14
N LEU A 29 -1.47 -2.89 -0.25
CA LEU A 29 -2.31 -3.89 -0.89
C LEU A 29 -3.09 -4.65 0.18
N GLY A 30 -4.37 -4.93 -0.08
CA GLY A 30 -5.24 -5.67 0.85
C GLY A 30 -4.85 -7.15 1.03
N ALA A 31 -3.93 -7.67 0.21
CA ALA A 31 -3.41 -9.03 0.31
C ALA A 31 -1.98 -9.13 -0.25
N THR A 32 -1.22 -10.11 0.23
CA THR A 32 0.13 -10.45 -0.27
C THR A 32 0.10 -11.44 -1.44
N ARG A 33 -1.05 -12.06 -1.70
CA ARG A 33 -1.27 -13.00 -2.80
C ARG A 33 -2.73 -12.94 -3.23
N VAL A 34 -2.96 -13.07 -4.55
CA VAL A 34 -4.28 -13.28 -5.13
C VAL A 34 -4.33 -14.71 -5.67
N ILE A 35 -5.31 -15.50 -5.22
CA ILE A 35 -5.63 -16.81 -5.81
C ILE A 35 -6.78 -16.59 -6.79
N TYR A 36 -6.59 -16.99 -8.05
CA TYR A 36 -7.60 -16.88 -9.10
C TYR A 36 -8.23 -18.27 -9.33
N PRO A 37 -9.48 -18.52 -8.90
CA PRO A 37 -10.17 -19.77 -9.20
C PRO A 37 -10.44 -19.90 -10.70
N SER A 38 -10.21 -21.08 -11.30
CA SER A 38 -10.38 -21.28 -12.76
C SER A 38 -11.80 -21.01 -13.26
N ALA A 39 -12.82 -21.29 -12.44
CA ALA A 39 -14.22 -21.02 -12.77
C ALA A 39 -14.66 -19.56 -12.54
N ALA A 40 -13.81 -18.73 -11.93
CA ALA A 40 -14.14 -17.33 -11.66
C ALA A 40 -13.98 -16.50 -12.94
N LYS A 41 -14.92 -15.58 -13.17
CA LYS A 41 -14.79 -14.58 -14.26
C LYS A 41 -13.76 -13.50 -13.94
N GLN A 42 -13.56 -13.22 -12.65
CA GLN A 42 -12.71 -12.14 -12.16
C GLN A 42 -12.42 -12.34 -10.67
N THR A 43 -11.35 -11.69 -10.22
CA THR A 43 -11.05 -11.49 -8.79
C THR A 43 -10.68 -10.03 -8.56
N SER A 44 -10.55 -9.62 -7.30
CA SER A 44 -10.29 -8.23 -6.92
C SER A 44 -9.18 -8.12 -5.88
N LEU A 45 -8.49 -6.98 -5.92
CA LEU A 45 -7.47 -6.61 -4.94
C LEU A 45 -7.75 -5.18 -4.48
N ALA A 46 -7.97 -5.01 -3.18
CA ALA A 46 -8.08 -3.69 -2.58
C ALA A 46 -6.69 -3.03 -2.51
N ILE A 47 -6.67 -1.73 -2.78
CA ILE A 47 -5.51 -0.86 -2.67
C ILE A 47 -5.91 0.33 -1.83
N SER A 48 -5.18 0.62 -0.76
CA SER A 48 -5.43 1.76 0.11
C SER A 48 -4.26 2.73 0.07
N ASN A 49 -4.56 4.03 0.02
CA ASN A 49 -3.60 5.08 0.30
C ASN A 49 -3.80 5.58 1.74
N SER A 50 -2.88 5.23 2.62
CA SER A 50 -2.89 5.67 4.02
C SER A 50 -2.24 7.03 4.25
N ASP A 51 -1.61 7.61 3.21
CA ASP A 51 -1.10 8.98 3.30
C ASP A 51 -2.26 9.96 3.51
N THR A 52 -2.00 10.97 4.33
CA THR A 52 -2.99 11.97 4.73
C THR A 52 -2.99 13.22 3.86
N GLN A 53 -1.96 13.41 3.03
CA GLN A 53 -1.74 14.58 2.19
C GLN A 53 -1.41 14.21 0.75
N GLU A 54 -0.58 13.18 0.54
CA GLU A 54 -0.08 12.84 -0.80
C GLU A 54 -1.07 11.96 -1.58
N ARG A 55 -1.17 12.26 -2.88
CA ARG A 55 -1.89 11.45 -3.84
C ARG A 55 -0.90 10.67 -4.71
N TYR A 56 -1.26 9.46 -5.09
CA TYR A 56 -0.38 8.59 -5.87
C TYR A 56 -1.01 8.22 -7.21
N LEU A 57 -0.20 8.19 -8.26
CA LEU A 57 -0.58 7.58 -9.52
C LEU A 57 -0.25 6.09 -9.45
N VAL A 58 -1.28 5.24 -9.49
CA VAL A 58 -1.13 3.78 -9.47
C VAL A 58 -1.20 3.27 -10.90
N ASN A 59 -0.10 2.70 -11.38
CA ASN A 59 -0.01 2.01 -12.66
C ASN A 59 0.16 0.50 -12.40
N SER A 60 -0.64 -0.34 -13.05
CA SER A 60 -0.72 -1.77 -12.73
C SER A 60 -0.73 -2.64 -13.99
N TRP A 61 0.10 -3.70 -13.94
CA TRP A 61 0.18 -4.75 -14.95
C TRP A 61 0.58 -6.07 -14.27
N ILE A 62 0.46 -7.18 -15.00
CA ILE A 62 0.89 -8.51 -14.55
C ILE A 62 2.09 -8.92 -15.40
N GLU A 63 3.07 -9.56 -14.78
CA GLU A 63 4.22 -10.16 -15.43
C GLU A 63 4.23 -11.67 -15.20
N ASN A 64 4.83 -12.40 -16.14
CA ASN A 64 5.15 -13.81 -15.98
C ASN A 64 6.48 -13.99 -15.21
N SER A 65 6.88 -15.24 -14.96
CA SER A 65 8.12 -15.56 -14.24
C SER A 65 9.40 -15.12 -14.96
N ALA A 66 9.33 -14.73 -16.24
CA ALA A 66 10.44 -14.18 -17.01
C ALA A 66 10.47 -12.64 -16.98
N GLY A 67 9.61 -11.99 -16.19
CA GLY A 67 9.50 -10.52 -16.12
C GLY A 67 8.87 -9.90 -17.37
N GLN A 68 8.20 -10.69 -18.20
CA GLN A 68 7.52 -10.19 -19.40
C GLN A 68 6.06 -9.93 -19.08
N LYS A 69 5.51 -8.85 -19.65
CA LYS A 69 4.09 -8.52 -19.48
C LYS A 69 3.20 -9.69 -19.92
N GLU A 70 2.37 -10.15 -18.99
CA GLU A 70 1.39 -11.20 -19.22
C GLU A 70 0.25 -10.66 -20.10
N LYS A 71 -0.17 -11.46 -21.08
CA LYS A 71 -1.18 -11.07 -22.10
C LYS A 71 -2.54 -11.74 -21.87
N THR A 72 -2.58 -12.81 -21.10
CA THR A 72 -3.79 -13.56 -20.80
C THR A 72 -4.54 -13.04 -19.59
N PHE A 73 -3.99 -12.06 -18.86
CA PHE A 73 -4.68 -11.39 -17.76
C PHE A 73 -4.76 -9.88 -17.99
N ILE A 74 -5.89 -9.30 -17.61
CA ILE A 74 -6.17 -7.87 -17.64
C ILE A 74 -6.37 -7.37 -16.21
N VAL A 75 -5.78 -6.22 -15.89
CA VAL A 75 -6.00 -5.49 -14.65
C VAL A 75 -6.75 -4.19 -14.97
N THR A 76 -7.80 -3.88 -14.21
CA THR A 76 -8.63 -2.68 -14.43
C THR A 76 -8.99 -2.00 -13.11
N PRO A 77 -8.86 -0.67 -13.01
CA PRO A 77 -8.22 0.23 -13.99
C PRO A 77 -6.69 0.01 -14.05
N PRO A 78 -6.06 0.05 -15.24
CA PRO A 78 -4.61 -0.12 -15.35
C PRO A 78 -3.84 1.10 -14.84
N LEU A 79 -4.46 2.29 -14.86
CA LEU A 79 -3.89 3.55 -14.39
C LEU A 79 -4.98 4.37 -13.71
N PHE A 80 -4.75 4.79 -12.48
CA PHE A 80 -5.68 5.67 -11.75
C PHE A 80 -4.94 6.47 -10.68
N VAL A 81 -5.56 7.55 -10.20
CA VAL A 81 -5.05 8.32 -9.06
C VAL A 81 -5.72 7.83 -7.79
N SER A 82 -4.92 7.48 -6.78
CA SER A 82 -5.35 7.19 -5.42
C SER A 82 -5.22 8.47 -4.60
N GLU A 83 -6.35 8.97 -4.10
CA GLU A 83 -6.39 10.18 -3.27
C GLU A 83 -5.88 9.90 -1.84
N PRO A 84 -5.55 10.94 -1.05
CA PRO A 84 -5.23 10.75 0.36
C PRO A 84 -6.37 10.06 1.11
N LYS A 85 -6.05 9.13 2.01
CA LYS A 85 -7.01 8.35 2.80
C LYS A 85 -8.09 7.65 1.95
N SER A 86 -7.75 7.21 0.73
CA SER A 86 -8.67 6.51 -0.17
C SER A 86 -8.47 5.00 -0.18
N GLU A 87 -9.52 4.31 -0.63
CA GLU A 87 -9.44 2.90 -1.04
C GLU A 87 -9.96 2.76 -2.48
N ASN A 88 -9.24 2.01 -3.28
CA ASN A 88 -9.55 1.69 -4.67
C ASN A 88 -9.51 0.18 -4.85
N THR A 89 -10.28 -0.35 -5.79
CA THR A 89 -10.28 -1.78 -6.10
C THR A 89 -9.75 -2.02 -7.49
N LEU A 90 -8.68 -2.82 -7.59
CA LEU A 90 -8.27 -3.43 -8.86
C LEU A 90 -9.11 -4.67 -9.13
N ARG A 91 -9.48 -4.85 -10.40
CA ARG A 91 -10.15 -6.04 -10.92
C ARG A 91 -9.19 -6.78 -11.84
N ILE A 92 -8.98 -8.06 -11.56
CA ILE A 92 -8.13 -8.96 -12.34
C ILE A 92 -9.03 -9.93 -13.08
N ILE A 93 -8.84 -10.01 -14.40
CA ILE A 93 -9.69 -10.78 -15.32
C ILE A 93 -8.79 -11.65 -16.18
N TYR A 94 -9.11 -12.94 -16.30
CA TYR A 94 -8.48 -13.80 -17.29
C TYR A 94 -9.16 -13.59 -18.65
N ALA A 95 -8.38 -13.23 -19.65
CA ALA A 95 -8.77 -12.95 -21.03
C ALA A 95 -8.03 -13.84 -22.05
N GLY A 96 -7.43 -14.94 -21.58
CA GLY A 96 -6.82 -15.96 -22.42
C GLY A 96 -7.83 -16.94 -23.02
N GLN A 97 -7.32 -18.05 -23.54
CA GLN A 97 -8.16 -19.15 -24.03
C GLN A 97 -8.88 -19.83 -22.87
N PRO A 98 -10.13 -20.30 -23.03
CA PRO A 98 -10.85 -21.00 -21.96
C PRO A 98 -9.98 -22.06 -21.27
N LEU A 99 -9.98 -22.03 -19.93
CA LEU A 99 -9.24 -22.94 -19.06
C LEU A 99 -9.83 -24.35 -19.03
#